data_AF-A0A7S1MS54-F1
#
_entry.id   AF-A0A7S1MS54-F1
#
_cell.length_a   1.000
_cell.length_b   1.000
_cell.length_c   1.000
_cell.angle_alpha   90.00
_cell.angle_beta   90.00
_cell.angle_gamma   90.00
#
_symmetry.space_group_name_H-M   'P 1'
#
loop_
_entity.id
_entity.type
_entity.pdbx_description
1 polymer ?
#
loop_
_entity_poly.entity_id
_entity_poly.type
_entity_poly.pdbx_seq_one_letter_code
_entity_poly.pdbx_strand_id
1 'polypeptide(L)'
;MSKAPALKKKSKHGEFQPSPEAEEAVREVKAGLERTLASFMAGVGALCRTYDAKLREALPHNPKAHFFEDLDRAGSPPSSPLLKRPPRAEGSSMSPLALAASPGKGALPAGGDFPPAPLQLPPADNRDRLLAQLRILKIEARGLVNTFEQIHDWIALNVPTLGDESAGPGVEVMGVVISNVSDLTGVIKAVYGLEGKYLGDRVEIEAKLARHPECPSYDRAMAVNDSNAWDEVEKAWRSIIRACLLVHSLLAKNMKILMDPKRSKHRDHSSFM
;
A
#
# COMPACT_ATOMS: atom_id res chain seq x y z
N MET A 1 43.15 -23.29 -29.24
CA MET A 1 43.71 -21.95 -29.54
C MET A 1 42.55 -20.96 -29.62
N SER A 2 42.23 -20.29 -28.50
CA SER A 2 41.15 -19.30 -28.43
C SER A 2 41.64 -17.96 -28.98
N LYS A 3 41.01 -17.47 -30.06
CA LYS A 3 41.26 -16.13 -30.59
C LYS A 3 40.62 -15.11 -29.66
N ALA A 4 41.43 -14.24 -29.08
CA ALA A 4 40.97 -13.07 -28.34
C ALA A 4 40.29 -12.07 -29.29
N PRO A 5 39.11 -11.52 -28.96
CA PRO A 5 38.43 -10.54 -29.80
C PRO A 5 39.15 -9.19 -29.75
N ALA A 6 39.40 -8.65 -30.94
CA ALA A 6 40.11 -7.40 -31.16
C ALA A 6 39.36 -6.18 -30.60
N LEU A 7 40.04 -5.43 -29.74
CA LEU A 7 39.59 -4.13 -29.22
C LEU A 7 39.57 -3.10 -30.36
N LYS A 8 38.38 -2.56 -30.66
CA LYS A 8 38.13 -1.58 -31.72
C LYS A 8 38.74 -0.20 -31.39
N LYS A 9 39.19 0.46 -32.46
CA LYS A 9 39.84 1.78 -32.56
C LYS A 9 39.03 2.91 -31.88
N LYS A 10 39.75 3.80 -31.18
CA LYS A 10 39.24 5.07 -30.63
C LYS A 10 38.98 6.07 -31.77
N SER A 11 37.72 6.35 -32.08
CA SER A 11 37.31 7.48 -32.94
C SER A 11 37.36 8.78 -32.13
N LYS A 12 37.97 9.82 -32.69
CA LYS A 12 38.24 11.10 -32.01
C LYS A 12 37.02 12.03 -31.86
N HIS A 13 35.88 11.68 -32.45
CA HIS A 13 34.56 12.27 -32.16
C HIS A 13 33.54 11.14 -32.11
N GLY A 14 33.75 10.22 -31.15
CA GLY A 14 33.04 8.95 -31.08
C GLY A 14 31.60 9.10 -30.62
N GLU A 15 30.70 9.50 -31.51
CA GLU A 15 29.30 9.11 -31.41
C GLU A 15 29.25 7.58 -31.33
N PHE A 16 28.83 7.08 -30.18
CA PHE A 16 28.62 5.65 -29.99
C PHE A 16 27.39 5.26 -30.83
N GLN A 17 27.63 4.72 -32.02
CA GLN A 17 26.56 4.06 -32.78
C GLN A 17 26.29 2.69 -32.14
N PRO A 18 25.07 2.44 -31.64
CA PRO A 18 24.71 1.13 -31.12
C PRO A 18 24.85 0.07 -32.23
N SER A 19 25.23 -1.15 -31.83
CA SER A 19 25.25 -2.29 -32.76
C SER A 19 23.82 -2.56 -33.27
N PRO A 20 23.62 -2.96 -34.54
CA PRO A 20 22.31 -3.39 -35.04
C PRO A 20 21.65 -4.46 -34.16
N GLU A 21 22.44 -5.37 -33.60
CA GLU A 21 21.97 -6.41 -32.65
C GLU A 21 21.39 -5.80 -31.37
N ALA A 22 21.98 -4.71 -30.88
CA ALA A 22 21.50 -4.02 -29.68
C ALA A 22 20.19 -3.26 -29.97
N GLU A 23 20.07 -2.64 -31.14
CA GLU A 23 18.82 -1.98 -31.56
C GLU A 23 17.66 -2.97 -31.72
N GLU A 24 17.94 -4.16 -32.27
CA GLU A 24 16.95 -5.23 -32.39
C GLU A 24 16.50 -5.73 -31.02
N ALA A 25 17.43 -5.98 -30.10
CA ALA A 25 17.12 -6.40 -28.73
C ALA A 25 16.25 -5.35 -27.99
N VAL A 26 16.57 -4.06 -28.11
CA VAL A 26 15.77 -2.99 -27.50
C VAL A 26 14.36 -2.95 -28.11
N ARG A 27 14.23 -3.16 -29.41
CA ARG A 27 12.92 -3.21 -30.09
C ARG A 27 12.07 -4.37 -29.59
N GLU A 28 12.67 -5.55 -29.42
CA GLU A 28 11.98 -6.74 -28.90
C GLU A 28 11.51 -6.53 -27.45
N VAL A 29 12.39 -6.02 -26.58
CA VAL A 29 12.06 -5.69 -25.19
C VAL A 29 10.92 -4.69 -25.14
N LYS A 30 11.00 -3.61 -25.92
CA LYS A 30 9.96 -2.59 -25.98
C LYS A 30 8.60 -3.17 -26.41
N ALA A 31 8.57 -4.05 -27.40
CA ALA A 31 7.35 -4.72 -27.84
C ALA A 31 6.78 -5.68 -26.76
N GLY A 32 7.64 -6.32 -25.97
CA GLY A 32 7.23 -7.09 -24.79
C GLY A 32 6.54 -6.21 -23.75
N LEU A 33 7.18 -5.11 -23.38
CA LEU A 33 6.67 -4.16 -22.39
C LEU A 33 5.36 -3.48 -22.85
N GLU A 34 5.24 -3.18 -24.15
CA GLU A 34 4.00 -2.63 -24.73
C GLU A 34 2.83 -3.61 -24.63
N ARG A 35 3.08 -4.92 -24.83
CA ARG A 35 2.06 -5.96 -24.60
C ARG A 35 1.63 -6.02 -23.14
N THR A 36 2.56 -5.91 -22.19
CA THR A 36 2.23 -5.83 -20.76
C THR A 36 1.36 -4.61 -20.47
N LEU A 37 1.76 -3.42 -20.95
CA LEU A 37 0.99 -2.19 -20.79
C LEU A 37 -0.43 -2.33 -21.35
N ALA A 38 -0.56 -2.83 -22.59
CA ALA A 38 -1.86 -3.03 -23.23
C ALA A 38 -2.74 -4.02 -22.46
N SER A 39 -2.15 -5.14 -22.00
CA SER A 39 -2.85 -6.14 -21.18
C SER A 39 -3.34 -5.54 -19.87
N PHE A 40 -2.51 -4.75 -19.16
CA PHE A 40 -2.90 -4.05 -17.95
C PHE A 40 -4.05 -3.06 -18.21
N MET A 41 -3.93 -2.22 -19.25
CA MET A 41 -4.94 -1.22 -19.56
C MET A 41 -6.30 -1.84 -19.91
N ALA A 42 -6.31 -2.95 -20.65
CA ALA A 42 -7.54 -3.69 -20.97
C ALA A 42 -8.08 -4.49 -19.77
N GLY A 43 -7.19 -5.02 -18.93
CA GLY A 43 -7.50 -5.98 -17.87
C GLY A 43 -7.78 -5.37 -16.50
N VAL A 44 -7.48 -4.09 -16.26
CA VAL A 44 -7.53 -3.49 -14.91
C VAL A 44 -8.88 -3.66 -14.22
N GLY A 45 -9.99 -3.59 -14.97
CA GLY A 45 -11.33 -3.75 -14.42
C GLY A 45 -11.59 -5.18 -13.93
N ALA A 46 -11.12 -6.19 -14.67
CA ALA A 46 -11.21 -7.58 -14.24
C ALA A 46 -10.32 -7.83 -13.03
N LEU A 47 -9.09 -7.31 -13.05
CA LEU A 47 -8.13 -7.42 -11.96
C LEU A 47 -8.68 -6.83 -10.64
N CYS A 48 -9.25 -5.63 -10.69
CA CYS A 48 -9.86 -5.00 -9.51
C CYS A 48 -11.04 -5.80 -8.97
N ARG A 49 -11.87 -6.41 -9.83
CA ARG A 49 -12.97 -7.29 -9.39
C ARG A 49 -12.45 -8.56 -8.72
N THR A 50 -11.37 -9.15 -9.24
CA THR A 50 -10.72 -10.30 -8.61
C THR A 50 -10.19 -9.95 -7.21
N TYR A 51 -9.55 -8.78 -7.06
CA TYR A 51 -9.07 -8.33 -5.74
C TYR A 51 -10.21 -7.99 -4.78
N ASP A 52 -11.29 -7.37 -5.26
CA ASP A 52 -12.47 -7.10 -4.45
C ASP A 52 -13.17 -8.39 -4.01
N ALA A 53 -13.24 -9.41 -4.88
CA ALA A 53 -13.74 -10.73 -4.50
C ALA A 53 -12.91 -11.38 -3.39
N LYS A 54 -11.57 -11.34 -3.49
CA LYS A 54 -10.66 -11.84 -2.45
C LYS A 54 -10.80 -11.07 -1.13
N LEU A 55 -10.98 -9.75 -1.21
CA LEU A 55 -11.28 -8.94 -0.03
C LEU A 55 -12.60 -9.40 0.62
N ARG A 56 -13.67 -9.57 -0.16
CA ARG A 56 -14.96 -10.05 0.36
C ARG A 56 -14.91 -11.46 0.94
N GLU A 57 -14.05 -12.32 0.40
CA GLU A 57 -13.80 -13.64 0.96
C GLU A 57 -13.07 -13.57 2.33
N ALA A 58 -12.18 -12.59 2.50
CA ALA A 58 -11.44 -12.37 3.74
C ALA A 58 -12.28 -11.74 4.87
N LEU A 59 -13.21 -10.83 4.54
CA LEU A 59 -13.95 -10.03 5.53
C LEU A 59 -14.75 -10.81 6.59
N PRO A 60 -15.48 -11.90 6.25
CA PRO A 60 -16.26 -12.66 7.23
C PRO A 60 -15.42 -13.30 8.35
N HIS A 61 -14.10 -13.35 8.18
CA HIS A 61 -13.19 -13.94 9.15
C HIS A 61 -12.59 -12.91 10.11
N ASN A 62 -12.89 -11.61 9.96
CA ASN A 62 -12.43 -10.60 10.88
C ASN A 62 -13.19 -10.70 12.22
N PRO A 63 -12.52 -11.06 13.33
CA PRO A 63 -13.18 -11.22 14.64
C PRO A 63 -13.68 -9.90 15.23
N LYS A 64 -13.30 -8.72 14.69
CA LYS A 64 -13.79 -7.42 15.20
C LYS A 64 -15.30 -7.27 15.12
N ALA A 65 -15.96 -7.94 14.16
CA ALA A 65 -17.41 -7.88 14.03
C ALA A 65 -18.14 -8.36 15.30
N HIS A 66 -17.51 -9.20 16.12
CA HIS A 66 -18.12 -9.76 17.33
C HIS A 66 -17.44 -9.26 18.61
N PHE A 67 -16.13 -9.01 18.59
CA PHE A 67 -15.38 -8.73 19.82
C PHE A 67 -15.69 -7.37 20.47
N PHE A 68 -15.99 -6.33 19.67
CA PHE A 68 -16.31 -5.00 20.22
C PHE A 68 -17.74 -4.90 20.76
N GLU A 69 -18.69 -5.67 20.23
CA GLU A 69 -20.05 -5.71 20.78
C GLU A 69 -20.06 -6.26 22.21
N ASP A 70 -19.20 -7.24 22.51
CA ASP A 70 -19.08 -7.80 23.85
C ASP A 70 -18.29 -6.88 24.80
N LEU A 71 -17.31 -6.12 24.29
CA LEU A 71 -16.59 -5.13 25.08
C LEU A 71 -17.45 -3.91 25.43
N ASP A 72 -18.30 -3.45 24.50
CA ASP A 72 -19.27 -2.37 24.77
C ASP A 72 -20.39 -2.83 25.72
N ARG A 73 -20.77 -4.10 25.67
CA ARG A 73 -21.66 -4.71 26.68
C ARG A 73 -21.02 -4.84 28.06
N ALA A 74 -19.75 -5.22 28.13
CA ALA A 74 -19.03 -5.36 29.40
C ALA A 74 -18.60 -4.00 29.99
N GLY A 75 -18.38 -3.00 29.14
CA GLY A 75 -17.92 -1.67 29.50
C GLY A 75 -19.03 -0.64 29.73
N SER A 76 -20.29 -0.96 29.45
CA SER A 76 -21.42 -0.09 29.78
C SER A 76 -21.55 0.00 31.30
N PRO A 77 -21.19 1.14 31.94
CA PRO A 77 -21.41 1.28 33.37
C PRO A 77 -22.91 1.14 33.64
N PRO A 78 -23.33 0.49 34.74
CA PRO A 78 -24.73 0.43 35.10
C PRO A 78 -25.26 1.86 35.12
N SER A 79 -26.29 2.11 34.32
CA SER A 79 -26.97 3.40 34.15
C SER A 79 -27.25 3.99 35.52
N SER A 80 -26.34 4.82 36.00
CA SER A 80 -26.44 5.40 37.34
C SER A 80 -27.55 6.44 37.28
N PRO A 81 -28.51 6.42 38.22
CA PRO A 81 -29.65 7.32 38.19
C PRO A 81 -29.16 8.75 38.42
N LEU A 82 -29.26 9.57 37.37
CA LEU A 82 -29.46 11.02 37.39
C LEU A 82 -28.90 11.79 38.61
N LEU A 83 -27.60 12.03 38.63
CA LEU A 83 -27.07 13.18 39.37
C LEU A 83 -27.30 14.44 38.53
N LYS A 84 -28.27 15.26 38.97
CA LYS A 84 -28.58 16.59 38.43
C LYS A 84 -27.31 17.43 38.35
N ARG A 85 -26.90 17.75 37.12
CA ARG A 85 -25.80 18.67 36.82
C ARG A 85 -26.19 20.08 37.29
N PRO A 86 -25.36 20.79 38.08
CA PRO A 86 -25.64 22.19 38.42
C PRO A 86 -25.48 23.10 37.19
N PRO A 87 -26.20 24.24 37.15
CA PRO A 87 -26.21 25.14 36.00
C PRO A 87 -24.84 25.77 35.76
N ARG A 88 -24.47 25.83 34.49
CA ARG A 88 -23.20 26.35 33.97
C ARG A 88 -23.28 27.87 33.91
N ALA A 89 -22.46 28.57 34.69
CA ALA A 89 -22.33 30.02 34.59
C ALA A 89 -21.59 30.38 33.29
N GLU A 90 -22.21 31.23 32.48
CA GLU A 90 -21.60 31.87 31.31
C GLU A 90 -20.75 33.05 31.77
N GLY A 91 -19.48 33.06 31.38
CA GLY A 91 -18.55 34.15 31.67
C GLY A 91 -17.39 34.12 30.69
N SER A 92 -17.42 35.07 29.75
CA SER A 92 -16.35 35.40 28.79
C SER A 92 -14.98 35.58 29.44
N SER A 93 -13.91 35.16 28.75
CA SER A 93 -12.70 35.97 28.56
C SER A 93 -11.75 35.31 27.57
N MET A 94 -11.35 36.06 26.54
CA MET A 94 -10.17 35.76 25.72
C MET A 94 -8.89 35.86 26.57
N SER A 95 -7.96 34.91 26.41
CA SER A 95 -6.54 35.19 26.13
C SER A 95 -5.69 33.89 26.07
N PRO A 96 -4.52 33.92 25.39
CA PRO A 96 -3.82 32.75 24.89
C PRO A 96 -2.67 32.26 25.77
N LEU A 97 -2.13 31.09 25.41
CA LEU A 97 -0.81 30.52 25.79
C LEU A 97 -0.56 30.22 27.28
N ALA A 98 -0.59 28.93 27.61
CA ALA A 98 0.27 28.37 28.66
C ALA A 98 0.58 26.90 28.37
N LEU A 99 1.88 26.64 28.21
CA LEU A 99 2.52 25.33 28.23
C LEU A 99 2.41 24.78 29.67
N ALA A 100 1.75 23.65 29.87
CA ALA A 100 1.85 22.92 31.13
C ALA A 100 1.64 21.41 30.88
N ALA A 101 2.73 20.66 31.06
CA ALA A 101 2.69 19.23 31.24
C ALA A 101 1.90 18.90 32.52
N SER A 102 0.97 17.96 32.42
CA SER A 102 0.26 17.41 33.57
C SER A 102 0.17 15.88 33.42
N PRO A 103 0.89 15.09 34.24
CA PRO A 103 0.66 13.66 34.32
C PRO A 103 -0.59 13.45 35.18
N GLY A 104 -1.73 13.36 34.51
CA GLY A 104 -2.99 12.96 35.13
C GLY A 104 -2.89 11.53 35.66
N LYS A 105 -2.54 11.38 36.94
CA LYS A 105 -2.84 10.20 37.76
C LYS A 105 -4.36 10.07 37.86
N GLY A 106 -4.98 9.51 36.82
CA GLY A 106 -6.33 8.99 36.91
C GLY A 106 -6.29 7.74 37.78
N ALA A 107 -6.80 7.84 39.01
CA ALA A 107 -7.04 6.68 39.85
C ALA A 107 -8.09 5.80 39.17
N LEU A 108 -7.67 4.61 38.73
CA LEU A 108 -8.57 3.59 38.20
C LEU A 108 -9.58 3.22 39.30
N PRO A 109 -10.89 3.15 39.00
CA PRO A 109 -11.89 2.74 39.97
C PRO A 109 -11.58 1.32 40.45
N ALA A 110 -11.45 1.20 41.78
CA ALA A 110 -11.22 -0.08 42.43
C ALA A 110 -12.44 -1.00 42.28
N GLY A 111 -12.19 -2.20 41.77
CA GLY A 111 -12.95 -3.41 42.11
C GLY A 111 -14.43 -3.41 41.75
N GLY A 112 -14.75 -3.45 40.45
CA GLY A 112 -15.96 -4.12 40.01
C GLY A 112 -15.63 -5.60 39.80
N ASP A 113 -16.15 -6.48 40.66
CA ASP A 113 -16.14 -7.94 40.49
C ASP A 113 -17.00 -8.34 39.28
N PHE A 114 -16.52 -8.01 38.08
CA PHE A 114 -17.09 -8.57 36.86
C PHE A 114 -16.49 -9.97 36.70
N PRO A 115 -17.31 -11.04 36.70
CA PRO A 115 -16.80 -12.36 36.37
C PRO A 115 -16.20 -12.26 34.96
N PRO A 116 -14.91 -12.63 34.77
CA PRO A 116 -14.30 -12.60 33.45
C PRO A 116 -15.16 -13.46 32.53
N ALA A 117 -15.75 -12.84 31.50
CA ALA A 117 -16.44 -13.58 30.46
C ALA A 117 -15.49 -14.70 29.99
N PRO A 118 -15.95 -15.95 29.87
CA PRO A 118 -15.09 -17.04 29.45
C PRO A 118 -14.46 -16.69 28.11
N LEU A 119 -13.15 -16.43 28.14
CA LEU A 119 -12.35 -16.11 26.96
C LEU A 119 -12.32 -17.35 26.09
N GLN A 120 -13.25 -17.47 25.16
CA GLN A 120 -13.13 -18.44 24.08
C GLN A 120 -11.97 -17.99 23.21
N LEU A 121 -10.86 -18.72 23.29
CA LEU A 121 -9.75 -18.56 22.35
C LEU A 121 -10.31 -18.68 20.93
N PRO A 122 -9.87 -17.80 19.99
CA PRO A 122 -10.29 -17.93 18.61
C PRO A 122 -9.93 -19.34 18.10
N PRO A 123 -10.80 -19.99 17.30
CA PRO A 123 -10.52 -21.31 16.76
C PRO A 123 -9.15 -21.33 16.09
N ALA A 124 -8.36 -22.41 16.26
CA ALA A 124 -7.05 -22.55 15.61
C ALA A 124 -7.09 -22.31 14.09
N ASP A 125 -8.25 -22.59 13.48
CA ASP A 125 -8.61 -22.31 12.09
C ASP A 125 -8.45 -20.82 11.69
N ASN A 126 -8.70 -19.86 12.59
CA ASN A 126 -8.61 -18.43 12.25
C ASN A 126 -7.18 -17.98 11.94
N ARG A 127 -6.20 -18.48 12.71
CA ARG A 127 -4.78 -18.15 12.50
C ARG A 127 -4.31 -18.65 11.14
N ASP A 128 -4.65 -19.89 10.82
CA ASP A 128 -4.18 -20.53 9.60
C ASP A 128 -4.82 -19.89 8.36
N ARG A 129 -6.10 -19.46 8.47
CA ARG A 129 -6.77 -18.64 7.44
C ARG A 129 -6.12 -17.27 7.26
N LEU A 130 -5.80 -16.57 8.34
CA LEU A 130 -5.11 -15.27 8.27
C LEU A 130 -3.74 -15.41 7.58
N LEU A 131 -2.96 -16.43 7.93
CA LEU A 131 -1.68 -16.72 7.28
C LEU A 131 -1.85 -17.06 5.79
N ALA A 132 -2.87 -17.84 5.44
CA ALA A 132 -3.19 -18.13 4.05
C ALA A 132 -3.50 -16.84 3.26
N GLN A 133 -4.31 -15.94 3.84
CA GLN A 133 -4.65 -14.66 3.22
C GLN A 133 -3.44 -13.73 3.06
N LEU A 134 -2.58 -13.64 4.08
CA LEU A 134 -1.32 -12.87 4.00
C LEU A 134 -0.40 -13.38 2.88
N ARG A 135 -0.33 -14.69 2.66
CA ARG A 135 0.46 -15.29 1.57
C ARG A 135 -0.14 -15.00 0.20
N ILE A 136 -1.46 -15.12 0.04
CA ILE A 136 -2.16 -14.76 -1.20
C ILE A 136 -1.90 -13.30 -1.53
N LEU A 137 -2.11 -12.41 -0.56
CA LEU A 137 -1.89 -10.98 -0.69
C LEU A 137 -0.45 -10.65 -1.13
N LYS A 138 0.55 -11.32 -0.55
CA LYS A 138 1.97 -11.19 -0.90
C LYS A 138 2.27 -11.63 -2.34
N ILE A 139 1.67 -12.73 -2.80
CA ILE A 139 1.84 -13.23 -4.18
C ILE A 139 1.23 -12.23 -5.17
N GLU A 140 0.02 -11.76 -4.91
CA GLU A 140 -0.66 -10.78 -5.77
C GLU A 140 0.08 -9.44 -5.82
N ALA A 141 0.54 -8.95 -4.66
CA ALA A 141 1.35 -7.73 -4.58
C ALA A 141 2.63 -7.83 -5.42
N ARG A 142 3.31 -8.99 -5.41
CA ARG A 142 4.50 -9.23 -6.25
C ARG A 142 4.19 -9.21 -7.74
N GLY A 143 3.11 -9.87 -8.15
CA GLY A 143 2.67 -9.86 -9.55
C GLY A 143 2.37 -8.44 -10.03
N LEU A 144 1.68 -7.65 -9.20
CA LEU A 144 1.36 -6.27 -9.53
C LEU A 144 2.59 -5.36 -9.57
N VAL A 145 3.52 -5.49 -8.61
CA VAL A 145 4.79 -4.73 -8.60
C VAL A 145 5.59 -4.99 -9.87
N ASN A 146 5.73 -6.25 -10.28
CA ASN A 146 6.42 -6.59 -11.54
C ASN A 146 5.72 -5.94 -12.75
N THR A 147 4.39 -5.88 -12.75
CA THR A 147 3.63 -5.20 -13.80
C THR A 147 3.90 -3.69 -13.81
N PHE A 148 3.95 -3.04 -12.64
CA PHE A 148 4.22 -1.61 -12.54
C PHE A 148 5.67 -1.26 -12.90
N GLU A 149 6.64 -2.10 -12.52
CA GLU A 149 8.04 -1.95 -12.93
C GLU A 149 8.20 -2.07 -14.45
N GLN A 150 7.52 -3.02 -15.10
CA GLN A 150 7.50 -3.11 -16.56
C GLN A 150 6.86 -1.89 -17.24
N ILE A 151 5.79 -1.35 -16.67
CA ILE A 151 5.18 -0.10 -17.15
C ILE A 151 6.16 1.07 -16.99
N HIS A 152 6.81 1.18 -15.83
CA HIS A 152 7.83 2.18 -15.57
C HIS A 152 8.95 2.12 -16.62
N ASP A 153 9.50 0.93 -16.86
CA ASP A 153 10.59 0.71 -17.82
C ASP A 153 10.15 1.03 -19.25
N TRP A 154 8.90 0.70 -19.61
CA TRP A 154 8.34 1.09 -20.89
C TRP A 154 8.32 2.61 -21.06
N ILE A 155 7.88 3.36 -20.05
CA ILE A 155 7.85 4.83 -20.12
C ILE A 155 9.28 5.37 -20.22
N ALA A 156 10.21 4.85 -19.39
CA ALA A 156 11.60 5.26 -19.39
C ALA A 156 12.28 5.07 -20.75
N LEU A 157 12.00 3.96 -21.44
CA LEU A 157 12.51 3.69 -22.79
C LEU A 157 11.91 4.59 -23.88
N ASN A 158 10.79 5.25 -23.61
CA ASN A 158 10.19 6.23 -24.53
C ASN A 158 10.66 7.67 -24.26
N VAL A 159 11.42 7.91 -23.17
CA VAL A 159 11.96 9.24 -22.86
C VAL A 159 13.03 9.60 -23.91
N PRO A 160 12.90 10.73 -24.63
CA PRO A 160 13.92 11.19 -25.58
C PRO A 160 15.27 11.46 -24.90
N THR A 161 16.37 11.22 -25.61
CA THR A 161 17.73 11.48 -25.11
C THR A 161 18.00 12.98 -24.95
N LEU A 162 18.76 13.35 -23.91
CA LEU A 162 19.05 14.74 -23.49
C LEU A 162 19.91 15.58 -24.47
N GLY A 163 20.11 15.13 -25.71
CA GLY A 163 20.85 15.85 -26.75
C GLY A 163 19.97 16.57 -27.77
N ASP A 164 18.69 16.22 -27.84
CA ASP A 164 17.72 17.01 -28.59
C ASP A 164 17.43 18.25 -27.74
N GLU A 165 17.71 19.48 -28.21
CA GLU A 165 17.47 20.79 -27.54
C GLU A 165 15.98 21.09 -27.23
N SER A 166 15.17 20.04 -27.09
CA SER A 166 13.75 20.06 -26.85
C SER A 166 13.36 19.01 -25.81
N ALA A 167 13.90 19.13 -24.59
CA ALA A 167 13.18 18.67 -23.40
C ALA A 167 11.88 19.49 -23.30
N GLY A 168 10.89 19.11 -24.10
CA GLY A 168 9.59 19.77 -24.15
C GLY A 168 8.72 19.37 -22.96
N PRO A 169 7.56 20.03 -22.79
CA PRO A 169 6.61 19.73 -21.73
C PRO A 169 6.21 18.24 -21.65
N GLY A 170 6.24 17.52 -22.78
CA GLY A 170 5.97 16.07 -22.80
C GLY A 170 6.95 15.25 -21.95
N VAL A 171 8.23 15.62 -21.89
CA VAL A 171 9.24 14.91 -21.08
C VAL A 171 8.98 15.11 -19.59
N GLU A 172 8.56 16.32 -19.19
CA GLU A 172 8.17 16.61 -17.80
C GLU A 172 6.97 15.76 -17.38
N VAL A 173 5.95 15.66 -18.24
CA VAL A 173 4.78 14.79 -18.01
C VAL A 173 5.23 13.34 -17.84
N MET A 174 6.12 12.82 -18.69
CA MET A 174 6.66 11.47 -18.54
C MET A 174 7.37 11.27 -17.20
N GLY A 175 8.19 12.24 -16.78
CA GLY A 175 8.87 12.21 -15.48
C GLY A 175 7.89 12.16 -14.30
N VAL A 176 6.81 12.95 -14.36
CA VAL A 176 5.74 12.92 -13.35
C VAL A 176 5.01 11.57 -13.34
N VAL A 177 4.72 11.00 -14.51
CA VAL A 177 4.07 9.69 -14.59
C VAL A 177 4.99 8.60 -14.02
N ILE A 178 6.28 8.61 -14.37
CA ILE A 178 7.30 7.70 -13.82
C ILE A 178 7.34 7.78 -12.29
N SER A 179 7.45 8.99 -11.73
CA SER A 179 7.50 9.18 -10.27
C SER A 179 6.26 8.60 -9.60
N ASN A 180 5.06 8.92 -10.10
CA ASN A 180 3.81 8.43 -9.52
C ASN A 180 3.66 6.91 -9.60
N VAL A 181 4.08 6.28 -10.71
CA VAL A 181 4.07 4.82 -10.84
C VAL A 181 5.04 4.19 -9.83
N SER A 182 6.23 4.77 -9.66
CA SER A 182 7.21 4.32 -8.66
C SER A 182 6.71 4.47 -7.22
N ASP A 183 6.07 5.58 -6.88
CA ASP A 183 5.50 5.81 -5.55
C ASP A 183 4.41 4.79 -5.22
N LEU A 184 3.50 4.54 -6.17
CA LEU A 184 2.43 3.53 -6.02
C LEU A 184 3.00 2.11 -5.95
N THR A 185 4.09 1.83 -6.67
CA THR A 185 4.84 0.58 -6.55
C THR A 185 5.42 0.43 -5.14
N GLY A 186 5.97 1.49 -4.56
CA GLY A 186 6.45 1.53 -3.18
C GLY A 186 5.36 1.21 -2.15
N VAL A 187 4.16 1.77 -2.33
CA VAL A 187 2.98 1.46 -1.50
C VAL A 187 2.64 -0.03 -1.54
N ILE A 188 2.68 -0.66 -2.73
CA ILE A 188 2.39 -2.09 -2.86
C ILE A 188 3.54 -2.94 -2.27
N LYS A 189 4.80 -2.53 -2.43
CA LYS A 189 5.95 -3.24 -1.82
C LYS A 189 5.87 -3.29 -0.28
N ALA A 190 5.26 -2.30 0.37
CA ALA A 190 5.06 -2.30 1.82
C ALA A 190 4.23 -3.52 2.31
N VAL A 191 3.37 -4.07 1.44
CA VAL A 191 2.55 -5.27 1.72
C VAL A 191 3.41 -6.51 2.01
N TYR A 192 4.64 -6.58 1.47
CA TYR A 192 5.52 -7.74 1.66
C TYR A 192 5.90 -7.97 3.13
N GLY A 193 5.91 -6.91 3.93
CA GLY A 193 6.29 -6.96 5.34
C GLY A 193 5.18 -7.42 6.28
N LEU A 194 3.91 -7.46 5.84
CA LEU A 194 2.78 -7.72 6.73
C LEU A 194 2.84 -9.12 7.38
N GLU A 195 3.18 -10.15 6.59
CA GLU A 195 3.33 -11.52 7.11
C GLU A 195 4.42 -11.61 8.17
N GLY A 196 5.59 -11.00 7.90
CA GLY A 196 6.72 -11.00 8.83
C GLY A 196 6.42 -10.22 10.11
N LYS A 197 5.78 -9.06 9.97
CA LYS A 197 5.34 -8.23 11.11
C LYS A 197 4.38 -9.01 12.02
N TYR A 198 3.33 -9.60 11.44
CA TYR A 198 2.34 -10.37 12.20
C TYR A 198 2.97 -11.54 12.96
N LEU A 199 3.84 -12.32 12.30
CA LEU A 199 4.53 -13.45 12.94
C LEU A 199 5.48 -12.99 14.05
N GLY A 200 6.20 -11.88 13.83
CA GLY A 200 7.07 -11.27 14.84
C GLY A 200 6.31 -10.85 16.09
N ASP A 201 5.26 -10.03 15.91
CA ASP A 201 4.39 -9.56 16.99
C ASP A 201 3.78 -10.74 17.76
N ARG A 202 3.37 -11.79 17.05
CA ARG A 202 2.78 -13.00 17.65
C ARG A 202 3.78 -13.79 18.49
N VAL A 203 4.97 -14.05 17.98
CA VAL A 203 6.02 -14.80 18.71
C VAL A 203 6.38 -14.08 20.01
N GLU A 204 6.42 -12.75 20.01
CA GLU A 204 6.66 -11.98 21.24
C GLU A 204 5.57 -12.17 22.30
N ILE A 205 4.30 -12.23 21.88
CA ILE A 205 3.16 -12.48 22.79
C ILE A 205 3.21 -13.94 23.29
N GLU A 206 3.45 -14.91 22.41
CA GLU A 206 3.56 -16.33 22.77
C GLU A 206 4.72 -16.57 23.76
N ALA A 207 5.86 -15.92 23.57
CA ALA A 207 6.98 -16.00 24.49
C ALA A 207 6.65 -15.43 25.88
N LYS A 208 5.86 -14.35 25.94
CA LYS A 208 5.39 -13.77 27.22
C LYS A 208 4.36 -14.68 27.90
N LEU A 209 3.43 -15.25 27.14
CA LEU A 209 2.44 -16.21 27.63
C LEU A 209 3.13 -17.47 28.19
N ALA A 210 4.15 -18.00 27.51
CA ALA A 210 4.92 -19.14 27.98
C ALA A 210 5.66 -18.88 29.31
N ARG A 211 6.08 -17.63 29.55
CA ARG A 211 6.72 -17.21 30.81
C ARG A 211 5.71 -16.97 31.95
N HIS A 212 4.49 -16.59 31.61
CA HIS A 212 3.44 -16.16 32.53
C HIS A 212 2.07 -16.71 32.12
N PRO A 213 1.87 -18.04 32.16
CA PRO A 213 0.63 -18.68 31.71
C PRO A 213 -0.60 -18.30 32.55
N GLU A 214 -0.39 -17.84 33.78
CA GLU A 214 -1.45 -17.38 34.69
C GLU A 214 -2.05 -16.02 34.30
N CYS A 215 -1.43 -15.29 33.36
CA CYS A 215 -1.78 -13.91 33.06
C CYS A 215 -2.75 -13.82 31.85
N PRO A 216 -4.07 -13.61 32.07
CA PRO A 216 -5.07 -13.63 30.99
C PRO A 216 -5.00 -12.41 30.06
N SER A 217 -4.12 -11.45 30.33
CA SER A 217 -3.89 -10.34 29.39
C SER A 217 -3.18 -10.78 28.12
N TYR A 218 -2.38 -11.85 28.17
CA TYR A 218 -1.65 -12.32 26.98
C TYR A 218 -2.57 -13.02 25.98
N ASP A 219 -3.58 -13.77 26.44
CA ASP A 219 -4.61 -14.33 25.56
C ASP A 219 -5.40 -13.22 24.86
N ARG A 220 -5.76 -12.16 25.60
CA ARG A 220 -6.41 -10.97 25.02
C ARG A 220 -5.50 -10.25 24.03
N ALA A 221 -4.21 -10.10 24.34
CA ALA A 221 -3.25 -9.51 23.42
C ALA A 221 -3.12 -10.33 22.12
N MET A 222 -3.20 -11.67 22.20
CA MET A 222 -3.20 -12.54 21.04
C MET A 222 -4.41 -12.28 20.13
N ALA A 223 -5.60 -12.24 20.71
CA ALA A 223 -6.83 -11.95 19.96
C ALA A 223 -6.80 -10.56 19.31
N VAL A 224 -6.30 -9.56 20.04
CA VAL A 224 -6.12 -8.19 19.52
C VAL A 224 -5.10 -8.15 18.37
N ASN A 225 -4.01 -8.90 18.47
CA ASN A 225 -3.02 -8.99 17.40
C ASN A 225 -3.61 -9.58 16.11
N ASP A 226 -4.33 -10.70 16.22
CA ASP A 226 -5.00 -11.35 15.09
C ASP A 226 -6.03 -10.44 14.44
N SER A 227 -6.79 -9.75 15.29
CA SER A 227 -7.79 -8.76 14.89
C SER A 227 -7.17 -7.57 14.14
N ASN A 228 -6.05 -7.03 14.62
CA ASN A 228 -5.34 -5.94 13.94
C ASN A 228 -4.73 -6.41 12.62
N ALA A 229 -4.23 -7.65 12.55
CA ALA A 229 -3.69 -8.20 11.31
C ALA A 229 -4.77 -8.36 10.22
N TRP A 230 -6.00 -8.74 10.58
CA TRP A 230 -7.13 -8.75 9.64
C TRP A 230 -7.44 -7.37 9.07
N ASP A 231 -7.42 -6.33 9.91
CA ASP A 231 -7.61 -4.96 9.44
C ASP A 231 -6.50 -4.52 8.47
N GLU A 232 -5.25 -4.90 8.74
CA GLU A 232 -4.13 -4.63 7.84
C GLU A 232 -4.27 -5.38 6.51
N VAL A 233 -4.77 -6.61 6.51
CA VAL A 233 -5.10 -7.37 5.28
C VAL A 233 -6.18 -6.63 4.47
N GLU A 234 -7.25 -6.16 5.11
CA GLU A 234 -8.30 -5.38 4.44
C GLU A 234 -7.75 -4.08 3.84
N LYS A 235 -6.99 -3.30 4.63
CA LYS A 235 -6.36 -2.06 4.15
C LYS A 235 -5.43 -2.32 2.98
N ALA A 236 -4.67 -3.42 3.00
CA ALA A 236 -3.74 -3.78 1.94
C ALA A 236 -4.49 -4.11 0.64
N TRP A 237 -5.55 -4.92 0.68
CA TRP A 237 -6.37 -5.19 -0.50
C TRP A 237 -6.95 -3.92 -1.12
N ARG A 238 -7.52 -3.04 -0.28
CA ARG A 238 -8.05 -1.74 -0.73
C ARG A 238 -6.96 -0.87 -1.35
N SER A 239 -5.75 -0.89 -0.78
CA SER A 239 -4.60 -0.13 -1.29
C SER A 239 -4.15 -0.66 -2.66
N ILE A 240 -4.10 -1.97 -2.85
CA ILE A 240 -3.79 -2.62 -4.13
C ILE A 240 -4.81 -2.21 -5.21
N ILE A 241 -6.11 -2.33 -4.92
CA ILE A 241 -7.18 -1.93 -5.85
C ILE A 241 -7.06 -0.45 -6.22
N ARG A 242 -6.86 0.42 -5.22
CA ARG A 242 -6.71 1.85 -5.45
C ARG A 242 -5.49 2.16 -6.30
N ALA A 243 -4.35 1.51 -6.06
CA ALA A 243 -3.13 1.69 -6.85
C ALA A 243 -3.36 1.32 -8.33
N CYS A 244 -4.01 0.19 -8.61
CA CYS A 244 -4.40 -0.21 -9.98
C CYS A 244 -5.21 0.88 -10.69
N LEU A 245 -6.25 1.39 -10.03
CA LEU A 245 -7.14 2.41 -10.60
C LEU A 245 -6.41 3.74 -10.84
N LEU A 246 -5.52 4.14 -9.92
CA LEU A 246 -4.73 5.37 -10.05
C LEU A 246 -3.73 5.27 -11.20
N VAL A 247 -2.96 4.18 -11.30
CA VAL A 247 -2.01 3.96 -12.41
C VAL A 247 -2.77 3.94 -13.74
N HIS A 248 -3.87 3.20 -13.84
CA HIS A 248 -4.69 3.19 -15.05
C HIS A 248 -5.19 4.59 -15.43
N SER A 249 -5.76 5.35 -14.49
CA SER A 249 -6.26 6.70 -14.76
C SER A 249 -5.15 7.64 -15.22
N LEU A 250 -3.99 7.56 -14.57
CA LEU A 250 -2.80 8.36 -14.90
C LEU A 250 -2.30 8.05 -16.32
N LEU A 251 -2.17 6.77 -16.66
CA LEU A 251 -1.76 6.33 -18.00
C LEU A 251 -2.80 6.75 -19.05
N ALA A 252 -4.08 6.50 -18.82
CA ALA A 252 -5.15 6.83 -19.76
C ALA A 252 -5.17 8.33 -20.12
N LYS A 253 -5.03 9.21 -19.12
CA LYS A 253 -5.01 10.67 -19.33
C LYS A 253 -3.80 11.14 -20.13
N ASN A 254 -2.65 10.49 -19.96
CA ASN A 254 -1.38 10.92 -20.55
C ASN A 254 -0.93 10.09 -21.75
N MET A 255 -1.68 9.05 -22.14
CA MET A 255 -1.25 8.06 -23.14
C MET A 255 -0.79 8.68 -24.47
N LYS A 256 -1.46 9.73 -24.94
CA LYS A 256 -1.08 10.44 -26.17
C LYS A 256 0.32 11.05 -26.08
N ILE A 257 0.67 11.59 -24.92
CA ILE A 257 1.98 12.21 -24.65
C ILE A 257 3.04 11.11 -24.45
N LEU A 258 2.69 10.04 -23.74
CA LEU A 258 3.61 8.91 -23.50
C LEU A 258 4.03 8.21 -24.80
N MET A 259 3.14 8.13 -25.79
CA MET A 259 3.40 7.52 -27.10
C MET A 259 4.22 8.43 -28.04
N ASP A 260 4.02 9.75 -27.94
CA ASP A 260 4.74 10.73 -28.76
C ASP A 260 5.01 12.02 -27.96
N PRO A 261 6.09 12.06 -27.16
CA PRO A 261 6.39 13.20 -26.30
C PRO A 261 6.74 14.47 -27.09
N LYS A 262 7.21 14.33 -28.34
CA LYS A 262 7.65 15.44 -29.20
C LYS A 262 6.47 16.23 -29.78
N ARG A 263 5.33 15.58 -30.02
CA ARG A 263 4.13 16.23 -30.59
C ARG A 263 3.41 17.22 -29.67
N SER A 264 3.75 17.25 -28.38
CA SER A 264 3.08 18.12 -27.39
C SER A 264 3.24 19.62 -27.65
N LYS A 265 4.26 20.06 -28.42
CA LYS A 265 4.55 21.48 -28.66
C LYS A 265 3.55 22.22 -29.57
N HIS A 266 2.66 21.52 -30.30
CA HIS A 266 1.97 22.15 -31.43
C HIS A 266 0.52 22.61 -31.20
N ARG A 267 -0.04 22.48 -29.99
CA ARG A 267 -1.49 22.67 -29.79
C ARG A 267 -1.99 24.06 -29.36
N ASP A 268 -1.18 24.95 -28.80
CA ASP A 268 -1.75 26.07 -28.01
C ASP A 268 -1.43 27.50 -28.47
N HIS A 269 -1.02 27.73 -29.72
CA HIS A 269 -0.82 29.11 -30.22
C HIS A 269 -1.68 29.54 -31.41
N SER A 270 -2.57 28.70 -31.94
CA SER A 270 -3.43 29.10 -33.08
C SER A 270 -4.94 29.17 -32.78
N SER A 271 -5.37 29.06 -31.52
CA SER A 271 -6.81 29.11 -31.14
C SER A 271 -7.20 30.39 -30.39
N PHE A 272 -6.32 31.39 -30.35
CA PHE A 272 -6.57 32.71 -29.73
C PHE A 272 -6.30 33.86 -30.71
N MET A 273 -6.68 33.69 -31.97
CA MET A 273 -6.91 34.78 -32.94
C MET A 273 -8.22 34.50 -33.67
#